data_AF-A0A7V9ZSB6-F1
#
_entry.id   AF-A0A7V9ZSB6-F1
#
_cell.length_a   1.000
_cell.length_b   1.000
_cell.length_c   1.000
_cell.angle_alpha   90.00
_cell.angle_beta   90.00
_cell.angle_gamma   90.00
#
_symmetry.space_group_name_H-M   'P 1'
#
loop_
_entity.id
_entity.type
_entity.pdbx_description
1 polymer ?
#
loop_
_entity_poly.entity_id
_entity_poly.type
_entity_poly.pdbx_seq_one_letter_code
_entity_poly.pdbx_strand_id
1 'polypeptide(L)'
;ENELLQKMEFDKAAFLFMNEAGFDGVKGLNDIAKSYESKSWTASSDYFGLMNTFSAKVWRFNFKTKDGKSGALTLPMPVQMLNFKVDIHDGKQIGGGGPLLYKEWRFKGIVQAGNGFFLSSIVKPTTYFLVLQGRGNNCDNAEDFTHWRLEISGRKADYSFFGELSSGNSAETANGAL
;
A
#
# COMPACT_ATOMS: atom_id res chain seq x y z
N GLU A 1 3.06 6.11 -18.08
CA GLU A 1 2.42 5.52 -16.89
C GLU A 1 3.11 4.24 -16.41
N ASN A 2 3.21 3.16 -17.21
CA ASN A 2 3.89 1.92 -16.76
C ASN A 2 5.35 2.15 -16.30
N GLU A 3 6.10 3.00 -17.01
CA GLU A 3 7.48 3.33 -16.62
C GLU A 3 7.57 4.12 -15.31
N LEU A 4 6.56 4.93 -14.99
CA LEU A 4 6.52 5.67 -13.71
C LEU A 4 6.18 4.73 -12.56
N LEU A 5 5.23 3.81 -12.75
CA LEU A 5 4.89 2.78 -11.76
C LEU A 5 6.07 1.86 -11.44
N GLN A 6 6.93 1.57 -12.42
CA GLN A 6 8.15 0.79 -12.21
C GLN A 6 9.21 1.52 -11.38
N LYS A 7 9.18 2.86 -11.35
CA LYS A 7 10.10 3.69 -10.56
C LYS A 7 9.60 3.94 -9.13
N MET A 8 8.36 3.57 -8.82
CA MET A 8 7.80 3.70 -7.48
C MET A 8 8.26 2.54 -6.62
N GLU A 9 9.08 2.83 -5.62
CA GLU A 9 9.55 1.85 -4.66
C GLU A 9 8.68 1.94 -3.39
N PHE A 10 8.09 0.81 -3.02
CA PHE A 10 7.35 0.70 -1.76
C PHE A 10 8.35 0.54 -0.63
N ASP A 11 8.16 1.29 0.46
CA ASP A 11 8.95 1.06 1.65
C ASP A 11 8.69 -0.36 2.19
N LYS A 12 9.64 -0.88 2.95
CA LYS A 12 9.63 -2.22 3.56
C LYS A 12 8.63 -2.33 4.70
N ALA A 13 7.88 -1.27 5.00
CA ALA A 13 6.89 -1.20 6.05
C ALA A 13 5.48 -1.05 5.47
N ALA A 14 4.56 -1.85 5.98
CA ALA A 14 3.12 -1.66 5.80
C ALA A 14 2.41 -1.76 7.14
N PHE A 15 1.37 -0.96 7.31
CA PHE A 15 0.56 -0.88 8.50
C PHE A 15 -0.86 -1.33 8.20
N LEU A 16 -1.38 -2.25 9.00
CA LEU A 16 -2.79 -2.64 8.95
C LEU A 16 -3.59 -1.64 9.79
N PHE A 17 -4.55 -0.94 9.17
CA PHE A 17 -5.47 -0.09 9.92
C PHE A 17 -6.67 -0.92 10.34
N MET A 18 -6.83 -1.04 11.65
CA MET A 18 -7.98 -1.63 12.29
C MET A 18 -8.96 -0.50 12.59
N ASN A 19 -10.23 -0.66 12.26
CA ASN A 19 -11.25 0.33 12.64
C ASN A 19 -11.39 0.37 14.19
N GLU A 20 -12.26 1.25 14.71
CA GLU A 20 -12.50 1.37 16.17
C GLU A 20 -12.88 0.04 16.86
N ALA A 21 -13.33 -0.97 16.10
CA ALA A 21 -13.66 -2.30 16.59
C ALA A 21 -12.46 -3.27 16.67
N GLY A 22 -11.23 -2.84 16.37
CA GLY A 22 -10.06 -3.70 16.43
C GLY A 22 -10.08 -4.83 15.40
N PHE A 23 -9.54 -6.02 15.74
CA PHE A 23 -9.46 -7.16 14.79
C PHE A 23 -10.85 -7.75 14.52
N ASP A 24 -11.82 -7.53 15.41
CA ASP A 24 -13.21 -7.93 15.22
C ASP A 24 -13.85 -7.22 14.03
N GLY A 25 -13.31 -6.05 13.64
CA GLY A 25 -13.70 -5.33 12.43
C GLY A 25 -12.97 -5.78 11.15
N VAL A 26 -11.92 -6.58 11.26
CA VAL A 26 -11.07 -7.03 10.14
C VAL A 26 -11.50 -8.44 9.70
N LYS A 27 -12.06 -8.56 8.50
CA LYS A 27 -12.54 -9.85 7.98
C LYS A 27 -11.49 -10.53 7.11
N GLY A 28 -11.22 -11.81 7.37
CA GLY A 28 -10.42 -12.66 6.48
C GLY A 28 -8.96 -12.84 6.88
N LEU A 29 -8.52 -12.21 7.97
CA LEU A 29 -7.15 -12.32 8.48
C LEU A 29 -7.10 -13.15 9.78
N ASN A 30 -7.97 -14.16 9.89
CA ASN A 30 -8.14 -14.97 11.11
C ASN A 30 -6.85 -15.67 11.56
N ASP A 31 -5.98 -16.03 10.61
CA ASP A 31 -4.72 -16.72 10.90
C ASP A 31 -3.68 -15.82 11.58
N ILE A 32 -3.78 -14.51 11.38
CA ILE A 32 -2.98 -13.52 12.13
C ILE A 32 -3.74 -13.00 13.35
N ALA A 33 -5.08 -12.94 13.34
CA ALA A 33 -5.91 -12.58 14.50
C ALA A 33 -5.52 -13.36 15.78
N LYS A 34 -5.24 -14.65 15.65
CA LYS A 34 -4.80 -15.49 16.79
C LYS A 34 -3.44 -15.11 17.37
N SER A 35 -2.55 -14.50 16.57
CA SER A 35 -1.28 -13.96 17.08
C SER A 35 -1.50 -12.70 17.94
N TYR A 36 -2.63 -12.00 17.76
CA TYR A 36 -3.01 -10.78 18.49
C TYR A 36 -3.64 -11.00 19.85
N GLU A 37 -4.33 -12.12 20.05
CA GLU A 37 -4.92 -12.49 21.34
C GLU A 37 -3.88 -12.92 22.39
N SER A 38 -2.59 -12.92 22.06
CA SER A 38 -1.53 -13.23 23.02
C SER A 38 -1.29 -12.05 23.97
N LYS A 39 -1.31 -12.32 25.29
CA LYS A 39 -1.29 -11.33 26.39
C LYS A 39 -0.02 -10.44 26.47
N SER A 40 0.90 -10.51 25.52
CA SER A 40 2.20 -9.84 25.53
C SER A 40 2.28 -8.59 24.66
N TRP A 41 1.17 -8.12 24.05
CA TRP A 41 1.23 -7.02 23.10
C TRP A 41 0.05 -6.04 23.18
N THR A 42 0.37 -4.75 23.38
CA THR A 42 -0.54 -3.60 23.26
C THR A 42 -0.76 -3.26 21.79
N ALA A 43 -2.02 -3.12 21.38
CA ALA A 43 -2.45 -2.73 20.03
C ALA A 43 -1.67 -1.52 19.50
N SER A 44 -0.67 -1.78 18.68
CA SER A 44 -0.08 -0.83 17.74
C SER A 44 -0.63 -1.18 16.36
N SER A 45 -0.74 -0.22 15.44
CA SER A 45 -0.97 -0.55 14.03
C SER A 45 0.12 -1.50 13.57
N ASP A 46 -0.24 -2.73 13.22
CA ASP A 46 0.76 -3.77 13.05
C ASP A 46 1.74 -3.50 11.93
N TYR A 47 3.03 -3.61 12.26
CA TYR A 47 4.12 -3.54 11.31
C TYR A 47 4.20 -4.86 10.53
N PHE A 48 3.94 -4.79 9.24
CA PHE A 48 4.25 -5.83 8.28
C PHE A 48 5.52 -5.44 7.53
N GLY A 49 6.46 -6.36 7.47
CA GLY A 49 7.51 -6.31 6.46
C GLY A 49 6.87 -6.46 5.08
N LEU A 50 7.12 -5.49 4.20
CA LEU A 50 6.59 -5.46 2.85
C LEU A 50 7.71 -5.68 1.82
N MET A 51 7.43 -6.53 0.84
CA MET A 51 8.18 -6.57 -0.42
C MET A 51 7.20 -6.47 -1.57
N ASN A 52 7.39 -5.46 -2.42
CA ASN A 52 6.58 -5.24 -3.61
C ASN A 52 7.37 -5.57 -4.88
N THR A 53 6.68 -6.13 -5.88
CA THR A 53 7.15 -6.11 -7.27
C THR A 53 6.03 -5.68 -8.21
N PHE A 54 6.38 -4.92 -9.25
CA PHE A 54 5.50 -4.61 -10.37
C PHE A 54 6.12 -5.08 -11.68
N SER A 55 5.56 -6.14 -12.26
CA SER A 55 6.03 -6.72 -13.52
C SER A 55 4.86 -7.21 -14.35
N ALA A 56 4.98 -7.11 -15.67
CA ALA A 56 3.93 -7.53 -16.62
C ALA A 56 2.53 -6.98 -16.27
N LYS A 57 2.45 -5.74 -15.76
CA LYS A 57 1.22 -5.08 -15.28
C LYS A 57 0.53 -5.80 -14.12
N VAL A 58 1.31 -6.45 -13.25
CA VAL A 58 0.79 -7.11 -12.05
C VAL A 58 1.61 -6.65 -10.86
N TRP A 59 0.93 -6.16 -9.82
CA TRP A 59 1.56 -5.96 -8.52
C TRP A 59 1.53 -7.26 -7.72
N ARG A 60 2.66 -7.59 -7.10
CA ARG A 60 2.75 -8.62 -6.08
C ARG A 60 3.23 -7.99 -4.78
N PHE A 61 2.34 -7.95 -3.79
CA PHE A 61 2.65 -7.51 -2.45
C PHE A 61 2.87 -8.74 -1.57
N ASN A 62 4.06 -8.87 -0.99
CA ASN A 62 4.39 -9.93 -0.03
C ASN A 62 4.53 -9.30 1.34
N PHE A 63 3.67 -9.72 2.26
CA PHE A 63 3.61 -9.24 3.62
C PHE A 63 4.19 -10.30 4.56
N LYS A 64 4.95 -9.85 5.55
CA LYS A 64 5.51 -10.68 6.60
C LYS A 64 5.23 -10.06 7.95
N THR A 65 4.58 -10.80 8.84
CA THR A 65 4.36 -10.39 10.23
C THR A 65 5.65 -10.50 11.05
N LYS A 66 5.66 -9.88 12.23
CA LYS A 66 6.80 -9.95 13.16
C LYS A 66 7.11 -11.39 13.63
N ASP A 67 6.10 -12.24 13.79
CA ASP A 67 6.24 -13.66 14.14
C ASP A 67 6.66 -14.55 12.93
N GLY A 68 6.86 -13.95 11.76
CA GLY A 68 7.43 -14.60 10.58
C GLY A 68 6.42 -15.25 9.65
N LYS A 69 5.11 -15.19 9.94
CA LYS A 69 4.06 -15.62 9.00
C LYS A 69 4.08 -14.74 7.76
N SER A 70 3.85 -15.35 6.61
CA SER A 70 3.86 -14.64 5.32
C SER A 70 2.56 -14.85 4.56
N GLY A 71 2.24 -13.88 3.72
CA GLY A 71 1.10 -13.89 2.83
C GLY A 71 1.34 -12.93 1.68
N ALA A 72 0.87 -13.27 0.50
CA ALA A 72 1.02 -12.45 -0.69
C ALA A 72 -0.32 -12.21 -1.39
N LEU A 73 -0.44 -11.03 -2.00
CA LEU A 73 -1.54 -10.64 -2.85
C LEU A 73 -1.03 -10.40 -4.27
N THR A 74 -1.75 -10.94 -5.25
CA THR A 74 -1.50 -10.72 -6.68
C THR A 74 -2.61 -9.86 -7.26
N LEU A 75 -2.26 -8.65 -7.69
CA LEU A 75 -3.19 -7.60 -8.10
C LEU A 75 -2.89 -7.20 -9.56
N PRO A 76 -3.68 -7.68 -10.54
CA PRO A 76 -3.50 -7.30 -11.93
C PRO A 76 -3.92 -5.85 -12.13
N MET A 77 -3.11 -5.06 -12.82
CA MET A 77 -3.41 -3.66 -13.13
C MET A 77 -4.74 -3.56 -13.91
N PRO A 78 -5.66 -2.68 -13.48
CA PRO A 78 -6.92 -2.52 -14.17
C PRO A 78 -6.71 -1.82 -15.52
N VAL A 79 -7.68 -1.97 -16.42
CA VAL A 79 -7.64 -1.31 -17.74
C VAL A 79 -7.72 0.22 -17.61
N GLN A 80 -8.34 0.70 -16.53
CA GLN A 80 -8.53 2.12 -16.26
C GLN A 80 -7.90 2.50 -14.92
N MET A 81 -7.24 3.66 -14.91
CA MET A 81 -6.73 4.34 -13.72
C MET A 81 -7.40 5.70 -13.64
N LEU A 82 -7.82 6.11 -12.43
CA LEU A 82 -8.26 7.47 -12.18
C LEU A 82 -7.08 8.29 -11.66
N ASN A 83 -6.87 9.47 -12.24
CA ASN A 83 -5.83 10.41 -11.86
C ASN A 83 -6.48 11.71 -11.35
N PHE A 84 -6.07 12.15 -10.16
CA PHE A 84 -6.51 13.41 -9.56
C PHE A 84 -5.30 14.31 -9.34
N LYS A 85 -5.43 15.58 -9.71
CA LYS A 85 -4.48 16.66 -9.42
C LYS A 85 -5.28 17.89 -9.02
N VAL A 86 -5.24 18.24 -7.75
CA VAL A 86 -6.12 19.26 -7.17
C VAL A 86 -5.32 20.18 -6.28
N ASP A 87 -5.51 21.49 -6.46
CA ASP A 87 -5.13 22.45 -5.44
C ASP A 87 -6.18 22.37 -4.31
N ILE A 88 -5.76 21.89 -3.15
CA ILE A 88 -6.63 21.79 -1.97
C ILE A 88 -6.63 23.08 -1.14
N HIS A 89 -6.05 24.16 -1.67
CA HIS A 89 -5.99 25.49 -1.08
C HIS A 89 -5.38 25.51 0.34
N ASP A 90 -4.36 24.66 0.58
CA ASP A 90 -3.63 24.59 1.86
C ASP A 90 -2.44 25.57 1.94
N GLY A 91 -2.34 26.49 0.98
CA GLY A 91 -1.32 27.53 0.91
C GLY A 91 0.08 27.05 0.53
N LYS A 92 0.28 25.75 0.24
CA LYS A 92 1.58 25.23 -0.19
C LYS A 92 1.85 25.58 -1.65
N GLN A 93 3.07 26.03 -1.94
CA GLN A 93 3.48 26.42 -3.29
C GLN A 93 4.73 25.65 -3.72
N ILE A 94 4.90 25.48 -5.03
CA ILE A 94 6.14 25.00 -5.64
C ILE A 94 7.15 26.16 -5.76
N GLY A 95 8.43 25.85 -5.99
CA GLY A 95 9.52 26.85 -6.12
C GLY A 95 9.38 27.89 -7.25
N GLY A 96 8.30 27.87 -8.02
CA GLY A 96 7.93 28.86 -9.04
C GLY A 96 6.65 29.65 -8.73
N GLY A 97 6.11 29.59 -7.50
CA GLY A 97 4.95 30.37 -7.06
C GLY A 97 3.57 29.80 -7.41
N GLY A 98 3.50 28.69 -8.16
CA GLY A 98 2.26 27.95 -8.40
C GLY A 98 1.85 27.08 -7.19
N PRO A 99 0.59 26.62 -7.10
CA PRO A 99 0.14 25.76 -6.01
C PRO A 99 0.81 24.39 -6.07
N LEU A 100 1.10 23.82 -4.90
CA LEU A 100 1.56 22.45 -4.74
C LEU A 100 0.35 21.50 -4.73
N LEU A 101 0.09 20.86 -5.86
CA LEU A 101 -1.09 20.05 -6.08
C LEU A 101 -1.03 18.78 -5.24
N TYR A 102 -2.17 18.44 -4.63
CA TYR A 102 -2.42 17.10 -4.14
C TYR A 102 -2.67 16.16 -5.32
N LYS A 103 -2.05 14.98 -5.29
CA LYS A 103 -2.06 14.04 -6.41
C LYS A 103 -2.44 12.65 -5.95
N GLU A 104 -3.26 11.98 -6.76
CA GLU A 104 -3.62 10.58 -6.53
C GLU A 104 -3.76 9.80 -7.83
N TRP A 105 -3.24 8.58 -7.82
CA TRP A 105 -3.58 7.53 -8.78
C TRP A 105 -4.37 6.43 -8.09
N ARG A 106 -5.55 6.13 -8.62
CA ARG A 106 -6.47 5.15 -8.07
C ARG A 106 -6.69 4.00 -9.03
N PHE A 107 -6.50 2.79 -8.53
CA PHE A 107 -6.66 1.54 -9.27
C PHE A 107 -7.71 0.70 -8.57
N LYS A 108 -8.73 0.27 -9.33
CA LYS A 108 -9.78 -0.63 -8.83
C LYS A 108 -9.83 -1.88 -9.69
N GLY A 109 -9.70 -3.05 -9.09
CA GLY A 109 -9.68 -4.31 -9.83
C GLY A 109 -10.12 -5.51 -9.01
N ILE A 110 -10.01 -6.69 -9.61
CA ILE A 110 -10.27 -7.98 -8.95
C ILE A 110 -8.93 -8.55 -8.48
N VAL A 111 -8.87 -9.02 -7.24
CA VAL A 111 -7.71 -9.75 -6.71
C VAL A 111 -7.60 -11.06 -7.49
N GLN A 112 -6.44 -11.28 -8.12
CA GLN A 112 -6.22 -12.50 -8.91
C GLN A 112 -5.98 -13.70 -8.01
N ALA A 113 -5.18 -13.54 -6.96
CA ALA A 113 -4.86 -14.58 -6.00
C ALA A 113 -4.38 -14.00 -4.67
N GLY A 114 -4.62 -14.74 -3.59
CA GLY A 114 -3.97 -14.58 -2.29
C GLY A 114 -3.34 -15.90 -1.86
N ASN A 115 -2.27 -15.86 -1.09
CA ASN A 115 -1.64 -17.04 -0.48
C ASN A 115 -1.28 -16.79 0.99
N GLY A 116 -0.76 -17.82 1.67
CA GLY A 116 -0.43 -17.74 3.09
C GLY A 116 -1.67 -17.35 3.89
N PHE A 117 -1.52 -16.39 4.81
CA PHE A 117 -2.64 -15.93 5.64
C PHE A 117 -3.76 -15.19 4.86
N PHE A 118 -3.58 -14.88 3.58
CA PHE A 118 -4.65 -14.35 2.72
C PHE A 118 -5.44 -15.44 1.99
N LEU A 119 -4.97 -16.70 1.99
CA LEU A 119 -5.55 -17.76 1.15
C LEU A 119 -7.06 -17.95 1.40
N SER A 120 -7.49 -17.85 2.65
CA SER A 120 -8.89 -18.06 3.05
C SER A 120 -9.78 -16.83 2.83
N SER A 121 -9.21 -15.63 2.70
CA SER A 121 -9.94 -14.37 2.49
C SER A 121 -10.26 -14.10 1.03
N ILE A 122 -9.40 -14.56 0.10
CA ILE A 122 -9.56 -14.32 -1.33
C ILE A 122 -10.50 -15.35 -1.95
N VAL A 123 -11.80 -15.01 -1.95
CA VAL A 123 -12.87 -15.80 -2.59
C VAL A 123 -13.57 -14.93 -3.62
N LYS A 124 -13.58 -15.38 -4.87
CA LYS A 124 -14.15 -14.59 -5.98
C LYS A 124 -15.65 -14.28 -5.76
N PRO A 125 -16.10 -13.03 -6.05
CA PRO A 125 -15.27 -11.87 -6.36
C PRO A 125 -14.71 -11.22 -5.09
N THR A 126 -13.37 -11.10 -5.01
CA THR A 126 -12.69 -10.19 -4.08
C THR A 126 -12.09 -9.07 -4.90
N THR A 127 -12.36 -7.83 -4.54
CA THR A 127 -11.85 -6.64 -5.21
C THR A 127 -10.74 -5.99 -4.41
N TYR A 128 -9.88 -5.23 -5.09
CA TYR A 128 -8.94 -4.34 -4.45
C TYR A 128 -9.14 -2.90 -4.92
N PHE A 129 -8.77 -1.96 -4.05
CA PHE A 129 -8.65 -0.55 -4.36
C PHE A 129 -7.28 -0.06 -3.87
N LEU A 130 -6.38 0.23 -4.81
CA LEU A 130 -5.04 0.73 -4.55
C LEU A 130 -5.01 2.22 -4.88
N VAL A 131 -4.61 3.04 -3.90
CA VAL A 131 -4.40 4.47 -4.06
C VAL A 131 -2.93 4.76 -3.83
N LEU A 132 -2.29 5.42 -4.79
CA LEU A 132 -0.97 6.03 -4.63
C LEU A 132 -1.19 7.53 -4.52
N GLN A 133 -0.64 8.17 -3.49
CA GLN A 133 -0.92 9.57 -3.20
C GLN A 133 0.35 10.34 -2.82
N GLY A 134 0.31 11.64 -3.04
CA GLY A 134 1.36 12.56 -2.61
C GLY A 134 1.11 13.95 -3.16
N ARG A 135 2.18 14.69 -3.47
CA ARG A 135 2.10 16.07 -3.90
C ARG A 135 3.17 16.41 -4.92
N GLY A 136 2.84 17.27 -5.86
CA GLY A 136 3.77 17.71 -6.89
C GLY A 136 3.24 18.88 -7.70
N ASN A 137 3.92 19.17 -8.81
CA ASN A 137 3.42 20.10 -9.79
C ASN A 137 2.41 19.40 -10.73
N ASN A 138 2.07 20.04 -11.86
CA ASN A 138 1.12 19.49 -12.82
C ASN A 138 1.66 18.27 -13.60
N CYS A 139 2.98 18.11 -13.75
CA CYS A 139 3.60 16.95 -14.37
C CYS A 139 3.58 15.74 -13.41
N ASP A 140 3.63 14.52 -13.94
CA ASP A 140 3.69 13.30 -13.13
C ASP A 140 5.13 12.77 -13.01
N ASN A 141 5.68 12.84 -11.80
CA ASN A 141 6.94 12.20 -11.43
C ASN A 141 6.70 11.12 -10.38
N ALA A 142 7.60 10.13 -10.30
CA ALA A 142 7.47 9.06 -9.32
C ALA A 142 7.66 9.60 -7.89
N GLU A 143 8.58 10.55 -7.69
CA GLU A 143 8.83 11.19 -6.39
C GLU A 143 7.65 12.02 -5.87
N ASP A 144 6.68 12.38 -6.71
CA ASP A 144 5.49 13.09 -6.25
C ASP A 144 4.61 12.21 -5.35
N PHE A 145 4.72 10.89 -5.46
CA PHE A 145 3.92 9.93 -4.70
C PHE A 145 4.74 9.41 -3.52
N THR A 146 4.22 9.61 -2.31
CA THR A 146 4.93 9.34 -1.06
C THR A 146 4.21 8.34 -0.18
N HIS A 147 2.92 8.10 -0.41
CA HIS A 147 2.12 7.20 0.39
C HIS A 147 1.25 6.32 -0.49
N TRP A 148 0.82 5.20 0.06
CA TRP A 148 -0.12 4.31 -0.58
C TRP A 148 -1.13 3.73 0.42
N ARG A 149 -2.28 3.34 -0.12
CA ARG A 149 -3.33 2.61 0.58
C ARG A 149 -3.83 1.48 -0.30
N LEU A 150 -3.92 0.28 0.25
CA LEU A 150 -4.53 -0.88 -0.40
C LEU A 150 -5.71 -1.37 0.43
N GLU A 151 -6.91 -1.27 -0.12
CA GLU A 151 -8.11 -1.85 0.45
C GLU A 151 -8.42 -3.17 -0.26
N ILE A 152 -8.75 -4.22 0.50
CA ILE A 152 -9.27 -5.48 -0.01
C ILE A 152 -10.68 -5.68 0.51
N SER A 153 -11.63 -5.90 -0.39
CA SER A 153 -13.04 -6.06 -0.04
C SER A 153 -13.65 -7.25 -0.79
N GLY A 154 -14.44 -8.05 -0.09
CA GLY A 154 -15.13 -9.20 -0.65
C GLY A 154 -15.93 -9.96 0.42
N ARG A 155 -16.56 -11.07 0.02
CA ARG A 155 -17.42 -11.83 0.94
C ARG A 155 -16.67 -12.31 2.20
N LYS A 156 -15.37 -12.62 2.10
CA LYS A 156 -14.52 -13.08 3.21
C LYS A 156 -13.35 -12.16 3.52
N ALA A 157 -13.30 -10.96 2.91
CA ALA A 157 -12.19 -10.04 3.06
C ALA A 157 -12.72 -8.63 3.31
N ASP A 158 -12.23 -7.99 4.37
CA ASP A 158 -12.42 -6.58 4.65
C ASP A 158 -11.25 -6.09 5.49
N TYR A 159 -10.27 -5.49 4.83
CA TYR A 159 -9.06 -4.96 5.47
C TYR A 159 -8.36 -3.93 4.57
N SER A 160 -7.58 -3.06 5.21
CA SER A 160 -6.80 -2.03 4.52
C SER A 160 -5.37 -1.96 5.03
N PHE A 161 -4.41 -1.94 4.10
CA PHE A 161 -3.01 -1.68 4.38
C PHE A 161 -2.63 -0.27 3.93
N PHE A 162 -1.70 0.33 4.64
CA PHE A 162 -1.16 1.65 4.36
C PHE A 162 0.35 1.60 4.47
N GLY A 163 1.04 2.47 3.76
CA GLY A 163 2.47 2.63 3.93
C GLY A 163 3.00 3.80 3.15
N GLU A 164 4.31 3.96 3.23
CA GLU A 164 5.05 4.96 2.49
C GLU A 164 5.63 4.37 1.20
N LEU A 165 5.85 5.24 0.23
CA LEU A 165 6.71 4.96 -0.91
C LEU A 165 8.05 5.57 -0.58
N SER A 166 9.12 4.79 -0.69
CA SER A 166 10.46 5.35 -0.67
C SER A 166 10.58 6.21 -1.92
N SER A 167 10.65 7.54 -1.75
CA SER A 167 11.12 8.43 -2.81
C SER A 167 12.39 7.78 -3.37
N GLY A 168 12.45 7.53 -4.67
CA GLY A 168 13.47 6.70 -5.33
C GLY A 168 14.91 7.21 -5.26
N ASN A 169 15.39 7.59 -4.07
CA ASN A 169 16.78 7.71 -3.69
C ASN A 169 17.21 6.40 -3.01
N SER A 170 17.27 5.34 -3.81
CA SER A 170 18.28 4.31 -3.58
C SER A 170 19.63 4.88 -4.03
N ALA A 171 20.14 5.87 -3.30
CA ALA A 171 21.50 6.39 -3.44
C ALA A 171 22.07 6.73 -2.05
N GLU A 172 23.03 5.89 -1.65
CA GLU A 172 24.14 6.22 -0.76
C GLU A 172 23.87 6.39 0.75
N THR A 173 23.96 5.28 1.49
CA THR A 173 24.70 5.27 2.75
C THR A 173 25.36 3.90 2.98
N ALA A 174 26.27 3.55 2.07
CA ALA A 174 27.33 2.59 2.34
C ALA A 174 28.65 3.33 2.15
N ASN A 175 29.01 4.17 3.11
CA ASN A 175 30.39 4.59 3.40
C ASN A 175 30.40 5.47 4.65
N GLY A 176 30.95 4.94 5.74
CA GLY A 176 31.04 5.66 7.01
C GLY A 176 31.48 4.78 8.17
N ALA A 177 32.47 3.91 7.95
CA ALA A 177 33.25 3.31 9.03
C ALA A 177 34.72 3.69 8.78
N LEU A 178 35.18 4.68 9.52
CA LEU A 178 36.59 4.81 9.90
C LEU A 178 36.75 4.20 11.28
#